data_AF-A0A7C2RQH5-F1
#
_entry.id   AF-A0A7C2RQH5-F1
#
_cell.length_a   1.000
_cell.length_b   1.000
_cell.length_c   1.000
_cell.angle_alpha   90.00
_cell.angle_beta   90.00
_cell.angle_gamma   90.00
#
_symmetry.space_group_name_H-M   'P 1'
#
loop_
_entity.id
_entity.type
_entity.pdbx_description
1 polymer ?
#
loop_
_entity_poly.entity_id
_entity_poly.type
_entity_poly.pdbx_seq_one_letter_code
_entity_poly.pdbx_strand_id
1 'polypeptide(L)' 'MTLKRVTIIYNPRSGRRRNRLSQIDPARHRLNAYQIETECMMTQGPGHATELAAAAMAGGADLIIVKGGDGTLNETLQA' A
#
# COMPACT_ATOMS: atom_id res chain seq x y z
N MET A 1 5.31 -2.74 -20.25
CA MET A 1 4.94 -1.64 -19.34
C MET A 1 6.04 -1.50 -18.32
N THR A 2 6.53 -0.29 -18.09
CA THR A 2 7.59 -0.03 -17.10
C THR A 2 6.92 0.56 -15.86
N LEU A 3 7.00 -0.13 -14.73
CA LEU A 3 6.49 0.36 -13.44
C LEU A 3 7.26 1.64 -13.07
N LYS A 4 6.56 2.75 -12.82
CA LYS A 4 7.13 4.03 -12.40
C LYS A 4 6.61 4.49 -11.06
N ARG A 5 5.34 4.23 -10.75
CA ARG A 5 4.68 4.67 -9.51
C ARG A 5 4.01 3.51 -8.79
N VAL A 6 4.37 3.34 -7.53
CA VAL A 6 3.84 2.30 -6.65
C VAL A 6 3.26 2.93 -5.39
N THR A 7 2.07 2.51 -5.02
CA THR A 7 1.47 2.90 -3.74
C THR A 7 1.36 1.69 -2.82
N ILE A 8 1.91 1.80 -1.62
CA ILE A 8 1.80 0.76 -0.59
C ILE A 8 0.70 1.17 0.39
N ILE A 9 -0.41 0.44 0.39
CA ILE A 9 -1.49 0.62 1.36
C ILE A 9 -1.28 -0.36 2.50
N TYR A 10 -1.20 0.14 3.74
CA TYR A 10 -1.01 -0.72 4.89
C TYR A 10 -1.95 -0.40 6.03
N ASN A 11 -2.46 -1.45 6.67
CA ASN A 11 -3.21 -1.31 7.90
C ASN A 11 -2.24 -1.48 9.07
N PRO A 12 -2.07 -0.50 9.98
CA PRO A 12 -1.16 -0.64 11.12
C PRO A 12 -1.68 -1.63 12.18
N ARG A 13 -2.98 -1.99 12.16
CA ARG A 13 -3.67 -2.80 13.18
C ARG A 13 -3.90 -4.29 12.81
N SER A 14 -3.94 -4.71 11.55
CA SER A 14 -4.14 -6.12 11.07
C SER A 14 -3.01 -7.18 11.27
N GLY A 15 -3.13 -8.11 12.23
CA GLY A 15 -2.18 -9.24 12.38
C GLY A 15 -1.29 -9.20 13.63
N ARG A 16 -0.60 -10.33 13.92
CA ARG A 16 -0.08 -10.68 15.25
C ARG A 16 1.23 -9.99 15.70
N ARG A 17 2.01 -9.35 14.83
CA ARG A 17 3.32 -8.75 15.20
C ARG A 17 3.29 -7.21 15.11
N ARG A 18 3.66 -6.55 16.21
CA ARG A 18 3.59 -5.10 16.45
C ARG A 18 4.54 -4.22 15.61
N ASN A 19 5.47 -4.79 14.83
CA ASN A 19 6.49 -4.02 14.09
C ASN A 19 6.23 -3.95 12.57
N ARG A 20 5.14 -3.31 12.15
CA ARG A 20 4.76 -3.29 10.74
C ARG A 20 5.42 -2.22 9.89
N LEU A 21 5.80 -1.10 10.49
CA LEU A 21 6.56 -0.05 9.78
C LEU A 21 7.90 -0.60 9.29
N SER A 22 8.59 -1.38 10.12
CA SER A 22 9.89 -2.01 9.79
C SER A 22 9.88 -2.96 8.57
N GLN A 23 8.71 -3.38 8.10
CA GLN A 23 8.58 -4.24 6.92
C GLN A 23 8.25 -3.49 5.63
N ILE A 24 7.88 -2.21 5.72
CA ILE A 24 7.61 -1.37 4.55
C ILE A 24 8.92 -0.80 4.01
N ASP A 25 9.85 -0.42 4.91
CA ASP A 25 11.13 0.17 4.53
C ASP A 25 11.97 -0.72 3.58
N PRO A 26 12.08 -2.05 3.78
CA PRO A 26 12.79 -2.90 2.82
C PRO A 26 12.14 -2.92 1.43
N ALA A 27 10.81 -2.91 1.36
CA ALA A 27 10.09 -2.86 0.08
C ALA A 27 10.33 -1.51 -0.62
N ARG A 28 10.21 -0.40 0.11
CA ARG A 28 10.52 0.94 -0.42
C ARG A 28 11.96 1.06 -0.89
N HIS A 29 12.91 0.55 -0.11
CA HIS A 29 14.32 0.61 -0.47
C HIS A 29 14.61 -0.14 -1.76
N ARG A 30 14.02 -1.34 -1.94
CA ARG A 30 14.13 -2.10 -3.18
C ARG A 30 13.50 -1.37 -4.37
N LEU A 31 12.31 -0.81 -4.21
CA LEU A 31 11.63 -0.06 -5.27
C LEU A 31 12.42 1.20 -5.67
N ASN A 32 12.94 1.94 -4.69
CA ASN A 32 13.78 3.11 -4.92
C ASN A 32 15.07 2.77 -5.68
N ALA A 33 15.68 1.60 -5.44
CA ALA A 33 16.85 1.15 -6.18
C ALA A 33 16.58 0.97 -7.69
N TYR A 34 15.32 0.77 -8.08
CA TYR A 34 14.86 0.74 -9.47
C TYR A 34 14.28 2.07 -9.95
N GLN A 35 14.48 3.17 -9.20
CA GLN A 35 13.94 4.50 -9.51
C GLN A 35 12.41 4.53 -9.61
N ILE A 36 11.73 3.67 -8.85
CA ILE A 36 10.27 3.63 -8.79
C ILE A 36 9.79 4.57 -7.67
N GLU A 37 8.98 5.56 -8.04
CA GLU A 37 8.32 6.46 -7.09
C GLU A 37 7.41 5.63 -6.17
N THR A 38 7.69 5.66 -4.87
CA THR A 38 6.97 4.83 -3.91
C THR A 38 6.31 5.68 -2.82
N GLU A 39 4.98 5.68 -2.81
CA GLU A 39 4.16 6.28 -1.76
C GLU A 39 3.70 5.22 -0.75
N CYS A 40 3.53 5.61 0.51
CA CYS A 40 3.03 4.71 1.56
C CYS A 40 1.87 5.37 2.29
N MET A 41 0.71 4.73 2.25
CA MET A 41 -0.52 5.24 2.84
C MET A 41 -1.02 4.28 3.91
N MET A 42 -1.36 4.82 5.08
CA MET A 42 -1.86 4.02 6.18
C MET A 42 -3.39 4.11 6.28
N THR A 43 -4.05 2.97 6.50
CA THR A 43 -5.48 2.97 6.80
C THR A 43 -5.73 3.48 8.23
N GLN A 44 -6.89 4.11 8.43
CA GLN A 44 -7.29 4.72 9.71
C GLN A 44 -8.46 3.97 10.37
N GLY A 45 -9.23 3.23 9.58
CA GLY A 45 -10.39 2.46 10.02
C GLY A 45 -10.94 1.60 8.88
N PRO A 46 -12.06 0.89 9.12
CA PRO A 46 -12.77 0.13 8.09
C PRO A 46 -13.18 1.01 6.91
N GLY A 47 -13.12 0.47 5.70
CA GLY A 47 -13.45 1.14 4.44
C GLY A 47 -12.35 2.07 3.90
N HIS A 48 -11.41 2.51 4.73
CA HIS A 48 -10.40 3.48 4.31
C HIS A 48 -9.43 2.90 3.26
N ALA A 49 -9.22 1.56 3.19
CA ALA A 49 -8.34 1.02 2.16
C ALA A 49 -8.93 1.14 0.74
N THR A 50 -10.26 1.20 0.61
CA THR A 50 -10.96 1.47 -0.65
C THR A 50 -10.69 2.89 -1.12
N GLU A 51 -10.86 3.87 -0.22
CA GLU A 51 -10.61 5.29 -0.52
C GLU A 51 -9.15 5.54 -0.93
N LEU A 52 -8.20 4.94 -0.21
CA LEU A 52 -6.77 5.06 -0.52
C LEU A 52 -6.42 4.42 -1.87
N ALA A 53 -7.05 3.29 -2.21
CA ALA A 53 -6.83 2.63 -3.49
C ALA A 53 -7.41 3.44 -4.65
N ALA A 54 -8.61 4.01 -4.49
CA ALA A 54 -9.19 4.92 -5.47
C ALA A 54 -8.31 6.18 -5.68
N ALA A 55 -7.80 6.76 -4.59
CA ALA A 55 -6.87 7.89 -4.66
C ALA A 55 -5.56 7.52 -5.36
N ALA A 56 -5.00 6.33 -5.10
CA ALA A 56 -3.79 5.84 -5.75
C ALA A 56 -4.00 5.63 -7.27
N MET A 57 -5.13 5.05 -7.67
CA MET A 57 -5.48 4.89 -9.09
C MET A 57 -5.67 6.24 -9.79
N ALA A 58 -6.39 7.18 -9.16
CA ALA A 58 -6.55 8.54 -9.68
C ALA A 58 -5.20 9.29 -9.75
N GLY A 59 -4.29 8.99 -8.82
CA GLY A 59 -2.92 9.49 -8.78
C GLY A 59 -1.98 8.80 -9.77
N GLY A 60 -2.47 7.87 -10.60
CA GLY A 60 -1.68 7.21 -11.65
C GLY A 60 -0.70 6.17 -11.11
N ALA A 61 -1.02 5.47 -10.03
CA ALA A 61 -0.25 4.32 -9.58
C ALA A 61 -0.30 3.19 -10.63
N ASP A 62 0.87 2.68 -11.02
CA ASP A 62 0.99 1.52 -11.91
C ASP A 62 0.77 0.19 -11.15
N LEU A 63 0.99 0.21 -9.82
CA LEU A 63 0.84 -0.93 -8.94
C LEU A 63 0.48 -0.48 -7.52
N ILE A 64 -0.50 -1.16 -6.94
CA ILE A 64 -0.87 -1.01 -5.53
C ILE A 64 -0.42 -2.27 -4.79
N ILE A 65 0.40 -2.09 -3.75
CA ILE A 65 0.85 -3.17 -2.86
C ILE A 65 0.06 -3.08 -1.56
N VAL A 66 -0.64 -4.16 -1.22
CA VAL A 66 -1.41 -4.24 0.03
C VAL A 66 -0.60 -4.95 1.11
N LYS A 67 -0.44 -4.27 2.24
CA LYS A 67 0.13 -4.83 3.47
C LYS A 67 -0.94 -4.80 4.56
N GLY A 68 -1.76 -5.84 4.60
CA GLY A 68 -2.78 -6.04 5.61
C GLY A 68 -3.24 -7.48 5.69
N GLY A 69 -4.32 -7.72 6.42
CA GLY A 69 -5.03 -9.00 6.35
C GLY A 69 -6.08 -8.98 5.24
N ASP A 70 -6.85 -10.05 5.15
CA ASP A 70 -7.85 -10.25 4.08
C ASP A 70 -8.85 -9.09 3.98
N GLY A 71 -9.27 -8.51 5.12
CA GLY A 71 -10.16 -7.35 5.11
C GLY A 71 -9.56 -6.12 4.42
N THR A 72 -8.26 -5.86 4.62
CA THR A 72 -7.58 -4.73 3.95
C THR A 72 -7.42 -4.99 2.45
N LEU A 73 -7.11 -6.23 2.06
CA LEU A 73 -7.06 -6.61 0.64
C LEU A 73 -8.43 -6.47 -0.01
N ASN A 74 -9.48 -6.99 0.63
CA ASN A 74 -10.84 -6.94 0.12
C ASN A 74 -11.36 -5.51 -0.02
N GLU A 75 -11.05 -4.61 0.93
CA GLU A 75 -11.36 -3.18 0.79
C GLU A 75 -10.61 -2.55 -0.40
N THR A 76 -9.31 -2.82 -0.54
CA THR A 76 -8.52 -2.30 -1.69
C THR A 76 -9.06 -2.78 -3.04
N LEU A 77 -9.57 -4.01 -3.13
CA LEU A 77 -10.14 -4.57 -4.37
C LEU A 77 -11.51 -3.97 -4.75
N GLN A 78 -12.16 -3.23 -3.86
CA GLN A 78 -13.47 -2.60 -4.12
C GLN A 78 -13.38 -1.19 -4.69
N ALA A 79 -12.16 -0.69 -4.91
CA ALA A 79 -11.91 0.67 -5.40
C ALA A 79 -12.14 0.80 -6.91
#